data_AF-A0A2V9IF01-F1
#
_entry.id   AF-A0A2V9IF01-F1
#
_cell.length_a   1.000
_cell.length_b   1.000
_cell.length_c   1.000
_cell.angle_alpha   90.00
_cell.angle_beta   90.00
_cell.angle_gamma   90.00
#
_symmetry.space_group_name_H-M   'P 1'
#
loop_
_entity.id
_entity.type
_entity.pdbx_description
1 polymer ?
#
loop_
_entity_poly.entity_id
_entity_poly.type
_entity_poly.pdbx_seq_one_letter_code
_entity_poly.pdbx_strand_id
1 'polypeptide(L)' 'MLERDHVAPEVAALYDALEQQRGVVPYMFRTLAHTPALALGIAGFLKALLGDGALPGWYKELVATRVALLVDCDY' A
#
# COMPACT_ATOMS: atom_id res chain seq x y z
N MET A 1 4.53 10.94 -9.08
CA MET A 1 4.13 9.53 -8.93
C MET A 1 4.64 8.78 -10.13
N LEU A 2 5.33 7.67 -9.93
CA LEU A 2 5.93 6.90 -11.01
C LEU A 2 4.92 5.93 -11.63
N GLU A 3 4.93 5.84 -12.96
CA GLU A 3 4.18 4.84 -13.72
C GLU A 3 4.97 3.54 -13.82
N ARG A 4 4.28 2.43 -14.14
CA ARG A 4 4.84 1.08 -14.14
C ARG A 4 6.11 0.92 -14.99
N ASP A 5 6.22 1.63 -16.10
CA ASP A 5 7.36 1.63 -17.02
C ASP A 5 8.58 2.42 -16.52
N HIS A 6 8.40 3.23 -15.47
CA HIS A 6 9.43 4.10 -14.89
C HIS A 6 9.99 3.59 -13.55
N VAL A 7 9.58 2.40 -13.09
CA VAL A 7 10.02 1.84 -11.79
C VAL A 7 10.99 0.67 -11.95
N ALA A 8 11.72 0.36 -10.88
CA ALA A 8 12.58 -0.83 -10.82
C ALA A 8 11.77 -2.13 -11.05
N PRO A 9 12.36 -3.19 -11.62
CA PRO A 9 11.64 -4.43 -11.97
C PRO A 9 10.86 -5.05 -10.80
N GLU A 10 11.44 -5.04 -9.61
CA GLU A 10 10.82 -5.56 -8.38
C GLU A 10 9.60 -4.73 -7.94
N VAL A 11 9.58 -3.43 -8.21
CA VAL A 11 8.43 -2.56 -7.94
C VAL A 11 7.37 -2.71 -9.05
N ALA A 12 7.78 -2.95 -10.30
CA ALA A 12 6.84 -3.26 -11.38
C ALA A 12 6.06 -4.56 -11.07
N ALA A 13 6.73 -5.58 -10.54
CA ALA A 13 6.07 -6.81 -10.09
C ALA A 13 5.07 -6.57 -8.94
N LEU A 14 5.42 -5.66 -8.00
CA LEU A 14 4.48 -5.22 -6.96
C LEU A 14 3.25 -4.51 -7.57
N TYR A 15 3.43 -3.67 -8.59
CA TYR A 15 2.33 -2.98 -9.26
C TYR A 15 1.40 -3.96 -9.95
N ASP A 16 1.94 -4.93 -10.68
CA ASP A 16 1.14 -5.98 -11.33
C ASP A 16 0.30 -6.76 -10.31
N ALA A 17 0.89 -7.11 -9.17
CA ALA A 17 0.17 -7.79 -8.09
C ALA A 17 -0.93 -6.91 -7.47
N LEU A 18 -0.67 -5.62 -7.25
CA LEU A 18 -1.66 -4.68 -6.71
C LEU A 18 -2.81 -4.45 -7.70
N GLU A 19 -2.51 -4.26 -8.97
CA GLU A 19 -3.50 -4.11 -10.04
C GLU A 19 -4.37 -5.36 -10.16
N GLN A 20 -3.78 -6.56 -10.12
CA GLN A 20 -4.52 -7.82 -10.16
C GLN A 20 -5.45 -8.01 -8.94
N GLN A 21 -5.01 -7.58 -7.75
CA GLN A 21 -5.77 -7.77 -6.51
C GLN A 21 -6.85 -6.70 -6.29
N ARG A 22 -6.59 -5.47 -6.71
CA ARG A 22 -7.41 -4.30 -6.35
C ARG A 22 -8.00 -3.56 -7.57
N GLY A 23 -7.59 -3.90 -8.78
CA GLY A 23 -7.93 -3.17 -10.01
C GLY A 23 -7.28 -1.80 -10.13
N VAL A 24 -6.37 -1.46 -9.21
CA VAL A 24 -5.64 -0.19 -9.20
C VAL A 24 -4.36 -0.32 -8.37
N VAL A 25 -3.28 0.35 -8.81
CA VAL A 25 -2.11 0.65 -7.97
C VAL A 25 -2.37 1.91 -7.13
N PRO A 26 -2.48 1.80 -5.78
CA PRO A 26 -2.70 2.96 -4.92
C PRO A 26 -1.60 4.02 -5.07
N TYR A 27 -1.99 5.30 -5.05
CA TYR A 27 -1.09 6.43 -5.25
C TYR A 27 0.10 6.47 -4.27
N MET A 28 -0.08 5.98 -3.04
CA MET A 28 0.99 5.79 -2.06
C MET A 28 2.14 4.95 -2.62
N PHE A 29 1.86 3.81 -3.27
CA PHE A 29 2.90 2.98 -3.89
C PHE A 29 3.53 3.65 -5.12
N ARG A 30 2.80 4.53 -5.81
CA ARG A 30 3.34 5.39 -6.89
C ARG A 30 4.29 6.47 -6.38
N THR A 31 4.11 6.93 -5.15
CA THR A 31 5.04 7.85 -4.49
C THR A 31 6.24 7.11 -3.89
N LEU A 32 6.00 5.99 -3.21
CA LEU A 32 7.08 5.22 -2.57
C LEU A 32 8.05 4.58 -3.57
N ALA A 33 7.63 4.38 -4.83
CA ALA A 33 8.46 3.79 -5.88
C ALA A 33 9.72 4.58 -6.22
N HIS A 34 9.82 5.86 -5.83
CA HIS A 34 11.09 6.61 -5.89
C HIS A 34 12.20 5.97 -5.03
N THR A 35 11.82 5.15 -4.04
CA THR A 35 12.71 4.39 -3.16
C THR A 35 12.26 2.92 -3.13
N PRO A 36 12.74 2.06 -4.05
CA PRO A 36 12.25 0.69 -4.22
C PRO A 36 12.22 -0.15 -2.93
N ALA A 37 13.29 -0.10 -2.14
CA ALA A 37 13.36 -0.83 -0.87
C ALA A 37 12.28 -0.39 0.13
N LEU A 38 11.91 0.90 0.13
CA LEU A 38 10.84 1.42 0.98
C LEU A 38 9.47 0.95 0.50
N ALA A 39 9.22 0.98 -0.82
CA ALA A 39 7.97 0.48 -1.39
C ALA A 39 7.73 -1.00 -1.06
N LEU A 40 8.77 -1.84 -1.25
CA LEU A 40 8.69 -3.26 -0.93
C LEU A 40 8.57 -3.53 0.58
N GLY A 41 9.31 -2.78 1.40
CA GLY A 41 9.21 -2.88 2.86
C GLY A 41 7.81 -2.55 3.37
N ILE A 42 7.21 -1.46 2.88
CA ILE A 42 5.84 -1.07 3.23
C ILE A 42 4.81 -2.09 2.73
N ALA A 43 4.98 -2.64 1.51
CA ALA A 43 4.10 -3.70 1.02
C ALA A 43 4.13 -4.94 1.92
N GLY A 44 5.31 -5.39 2.32
CA GLY A 44 5.48 -6.53 3.24
C GLY A 44 4.88 -6.25 4.61
N PHE A 45 5.13 -5.06 5.17
CA PHE A 45 4.58 -4.64 6.45
C PHE A 45 3.05 -4.58 6.44
N LEU A 46 2.45 -3.93 5.44
CA LEU A 46 0.99 -3.82 5.31
C LEU A 46 0.33 -5.17 5.08
N LYS A 47 0.95 -6.08 4.32
CA LYS A 47 0.44 -7.45 4.14
C LYS A 47 0.32 -8.17 5.48
N ALA A 48 1.34 -8.08 6.33
CA ALA A 48 1.33 -8.69 7.66
C ALA A 48 0.29 -8.02 8.60
N LEU A 49 0.17 -6.69 8.53
CA LEU A 49 -0.72 -5.92 9.40
C LEU A 49 -2.20 -6.08 9.02
N LEU A 50 -2.52 -6.02 7.72
CA LEU A 50 -3.88 -5.97 7.20
C LEU A 50 -4.42 -7.34 6.75
N GLY A 51 -3.58 -8.37 6.67
CA GLY A 51 -3.99 -9.75 6.38
C GLY A 51 -4.84 -10.39 7.48
N ASP A 52 -5.04 -11.70 7.42
CA ASP A 52 -5.85 -12.43 8.40
C ASP A 52 -5.31 -12.28 9.83
N GLY A 53 -6.20 -12.25 10.81
CA GLY A 53 -5.85 -12.15 12.22
C GLY A 53 -7.07 -12.10 13.13
N ALA A 54 -6.85 -11.73 14.39
CA ALA A 54 -7.91 -11.67 15.40
C ALA A 54 -9.01 -10.63 15.10
N LEU A 55 -8.69 -9.60 14.30
CA LEU A 55 -9.63 -8.56 13.90
C LEU A 55 -10.01 -8.75 12.43
N PRO A 56 -11.31 -8.67 12.07
CA PRO A 56 -11.73 -8.70 10.68
C PRO A 56 -11.24 -7.45 9.95
N GLY A 57 -11.04 -7.56 8.63
CA GLY A 57 -10.47 -6.48 7.80
C GLY A 57 -11.20 -5.15 7.96
N TRP A 58 -12.53 -5.14 7.96
CA TRP A 58 -13.33 -3.92 8.12
C TRP A 58 -13.04 -3.17 9.43
N TYR A 59 -12.71 -3.90 10.51
CA TYR A 59 -12.42 -3.27 11.81
C TYR A 59 -11.03 -2.61 11.78
N LYS A 60 -10.06 -3.21 11.07
CA LYS A 60 -8.74 -2.61 10.85
C LYS A 60 -8.86 -1.31 10.06
N GLU A 61 -9.74 -1.26 9.05
CA GLU A 61 -10.01 -0.04 8.29
C GLU A 61 -10.68 1.06 9.13
N LEU A 62 -11.59 0.71 10.06
CA LEU A 62 -12.14 1.70 11.01
C LEU A 62 -11.07 2.29 11.92
N VAL A 63 -10.14 1.45 12.41
CA VAL A 63 -9.00 1.93 13.21
C VAL A 63 -8.11 2.86 12.36
N ALA A 64 -7.76 2.47 11.14
CA ALA A 64 -6.96 3.29 10.23
C ALA A 64 -7.63 4.65 9.95
N THR A 65 -8.93 4.64 9.65
CA THR A 65 -9.74 5.85 9.42
C THR A 65 -9.75 6.75 10.64
N ARG A 66 -9.96 6.19 11.85
CA ARG A 66 -9.97 6.98 13.08
C ARG A 66 -8.61 7.61 13.36
N VAL A 67 -7.52 6.88 13.12
CA VAL A 67 -6.16 7.42 13.29
C VAL A 67 -5.90 8.53 12.28
N ALA A 68 -6.25 8.35 11.00
CA ALA A 68 -6.10 9.38 9.96
C ALA A 68 -6.81 10.69 10.34
N LEU A 69 -8.04 10.61 10.85
CA LEU A 69 -8.80 11.77 11.34
C LEU A 69 -8.16 12.46 12.56
N LEU A 70 -7.47 11.70 13.43
CA LEU A 70 -6.82 12.28 14.62
C LEU A 70 -5.51 13.01 14.28
N VAL A 71 -4.92 12.72 13.14
CA VAL A 71 -3.64 13.30 12.69
C VAL A 71 -3.80 14.19 11.46
N ASP A 72 -5.03 14.57 11.12
CA ASP A 72 -5.38 15.40 9.94
C ASP A 72 -4.74 14.87 8.64
N CYS A 73 -4.82 13.56 8.42
CA CYS A 73 -4.36 12.93 7.18
C CYS A 73 -5.49 12.91 6.14
N ASP A 74 -5.34 13.73 5.10
CA ASP A 74 -6.32 13.89 4.01
C ASP A 74 -6.22 12.85 2.88
N TYR A 75 -5.10 12.14 2.81
CA TYR A 75 -4.85 11.09 1.80
C TYR A 75 -5.63 9.82 2.12
#